data_AF-A7UEE4-F1
#
_entry.id   AF-A7UEE4-F1
#
_cell.length_a   1.000
_cell.length_b   1.000
_cell.length_c   1.000
_cell.angle_alpha   90.00
_cell.angle_beta   90.00
_cell.angle_gamma   90.00
#
_symmetry.space_group_name_H-M   'P 1'
#
loop_
_entity.id
_entity.type
_entity.pdbx_description
1 polymer ?
#
loop_
_entity_poly.entity_id
_entity_poly.type
_entity_poly.pdbx_seq_one_letter_code
_entity_poly.pdbx_strand_id
1 'polypeptide(L)'
;DIPEALENSVEIAKRCNVTVRLGEYFLPAFPTEGMKETEFLVMKSREGLEERLEFLFPDEEERKRRRPEYDERLQIELDVINQMGFPGYFLIVMEFIQWSKDNGIPVGPGRGSGAGSLVAYALKITDLDPLEYDLLFERFLNPERVSMPDFDVDFCMDKRDQVIDHVAEMYGRDAVSQIITFGTM
;
A
#
# COMPACT_ATOMS: atom_id res chain seq x y z
N ASP A 1 -26.52 17.51 -49.08
CA ASP A 1 -27.95 17.85 -48.95
C ASP A 1 -28.25 18.50 -47.60
N ILE A 2 -27.57 18.13 -46.51
CA ILE A 2 -27.77 18.76 -45.18
C ILE A 2 -26.43 19.16 -44.53
N PRO A 3 -25.86 20.35 -44.84
CA PRO A 3 -24.59 20.81 -44.26
C PRO A 3 -24.62 20.98 -42.73
N GLU A 4 -25.76 21.40 -42.18
CA GLU A 4 -25.99 21.57 -40.73
C GLU A 4 -25.80 20.25 -39.95
N ALA A 5 -25.99 19.09 -40.57
CA ALA A 5 -25.74 17.80 -39.93
C ALA A 5 -24.25 17.60 -39.61
N LEU A 6 -23.36 18.12 -40.47
CA LEU A 6 -21.92 18.09 -40.23
C LEU A 6 -21.51 19.18 -39.25
N GLU A 7 -22.01 20.41 -39.40
CA GLU A 7 -21.66 21.55 -38.55
C GLU A 7 -22.06 21.31 -37.08
N ASN A 8 -23.25 20.75 -36.84
CA ASN A 8 -23.70 20.42 -35.49
C ASN A 8 -22.82 19.37 -34.81
N SER A 9 -22.19 18.46 -35.56
CA SER A 9 -21.24 17.49 -34.97
C SER A 9 -20.01 18.18 -34.38
N VAL A 10 -19.49 19.22 -35.05
CA VAL A 10 -18.35 20.02 -34.59
C VAL A 10 -18.74 20.86 -33.37
N GLU A 11 -19.92 21.46 -33.39
CA GLU A 11 -20.41 22.27 -32.27
C GLU A 11 -20.71 21.42 -31.02
N ILE A 12 -21.21 20.19 -31.18
CA ILE A 12 -21.36 19.22 -30.08
C ILE A 12 -19.99 18.84 -29.52
N ALA A 13 -19.02 18.50 -30.38
CA ALA A 13 -17.67 18.14 -29.94
C ALA A 13 -17.00 19.25 -29.12
N LYS A 14 -17.18 20.51 -29.49
CA LYS A 14 -16.67 21.67 -28.71
C LYS A 14 -17.32 21.81 -27.34
N ARG A 15 -18.59 21.41 -27.18
CA ARG A 15 -19.34 21.51 -25.91
C ARG A 15 -19.02 20.36 -24.96
N CYS A 16 -18.64 19.19 -25.48
CA CYS A 16 -18.34 18.00 -24.70
C CYS A 16 -16.90 18.02 -24.16
N ASN A 17 -16.69 18.67 -23.01
CA ASN A 17 -15.41 18.65 -22.30
C ASN A 17 -15.58 17.93 -20.96
N VAL A 18 -15.08 16.70 -20.86
CA VAL A 18 -15.10 15.91 -19.62
C VAL A 18 -13.67 15.67 -19.18
N THR A 19 -13.39 15.97 -17.92
CA THR A 19 -12.08 15.70 -17.30
C THR A 19 -12.15 14.39 -16.53
N VAL A 20 -11.33 13.42 -16.95
CA VAL A 20 -11.07 12.20 -16.19
C VAL A 20 -9.65 12.29 -15.66
N ARG A 21 -9.51 12.42 -14.34
CA ARG A 21 -8.21 12.52 -13.68
C ARG A 21 -7.56 11.13 -13.62
N LEU A 22 -6.36 11.01 -14.19
CA LEU A 22 -5.58 9.77 -14.22
C LEU A 22 -4.21 10.02 -13.59
N GLY A 23 -3.60 8.98 -13.01
CA GLY A 23 -2.27 9.07 -12.40
C GLY A 23 -2.23 9.69 -11.00
N GLU A 24 -3.38 10.04 -10.43
CA GLU A 24 -3.53 10.46 -9.04
C GLU A 24 -4.37 9.45 -8.27
N TYR A 25 -3.91 9.10 -7.07
CA TYR A 25 -4.60 8.12 -6.22
C TYR A 25 -5.72 8.74 -5.41
N PHE A 26 -6.78 7.96 -5.24
CA PHE A 26 -7.91 8.25 -4.38
C PHE A 26 -7.99 7.12 -3.36
N LEU A 27 -7.19 7.21 -2.31
CA LEU A 27 -7.14 6.20 -1.26
C LEU A 27 -8.36 6.33 -0.33
N PRO A 28 -8.95 5.21 0.11
CA PRO A 28 -9.94 5.25 1.19
C PRO A 28 -9.28 5.66 2.49
N ALA A 29 -10.04 6.29 3.39
CA ALA A 29 -9.54 6.65 4.72
C ALA A 29 -9.36 5.38 5.57
N PHE A 30 -8.20 5.25 6.21
CA PHE A 30 -7.97 4.16 7.15
C PHE A 30 -8.52 4.50 8.55
N PRO A 31 -9.14 3.55 9.28
CA PRO A 31 -9.56 3.79 10.65
C PRO A 31 -8.36 3.94 11.60
N THR A 32 -8.12 5.16 12.09
CA THR A 32 -6.93 5.52 12.89
C THR A 32 -7.24 5.84 14.35
N GLU A 33 -8.40 5.43 14.86
CA GLU A 33 -8.83 5.68 16.25
C GLU A 33 -8.80 7.18 16.65
N GLY A 34 -8.96 8.08 15.68
CA GLY A 34 -8.94 9.52 15.88
C GLY A 34 -7.56 10.19 15.72
N MET A 35 -6.50 9.43 15.42
CA MET A 35 -5.19 9.96 15.06
C MET A 35 -5.10 10.33 13.57
N LYS A 36 -4.07 11.06 13.16
CA LYS A 36 -3.77 11.21 11.73
C LYS A 36 -3.12 9.93 11.19
N GLU A 37 -3.39 9.58 9.93
CA GLU A 37 -2.78 8.40 9.28
C GLU A 37 -1.25 8.41 9.36
N THR A 38 -0.63 9.59 9.23
CA THR A 38 0.83 9.77 9.37
C THR A 38 1.34 9.40 10.75
N GLU A 39 0.62 9.81 11.81
CA GLU A 39 0.99 9.55 13.20
C GLU A 39 0.73 8.10 13.58
N PHE A 40 -0.40 7.56 13.10
CA PHE A 40 -0.80 6.17 13.31
C PHE A 40 0.17 5.19 12.63
N LEU A 41 0.63 5.51 11.41
CA LEU A 41 1.67 4.74 10.72
C LEU A 41 2.95 4.72 11.54
N VAL A 42 3.46 5.88 11.99
CA VAL A 42 4.69 5.96 12.79
C VAL A 42 4.58 5.12 14.06
N MET A 43 3.45 5.21 14.77
CA MET A 43 3.20 4.40 15.96
C MET A 43 3.26 2.90 15.65
N LYS A 44 2.50 2.43 14.65
CA LYS A 44 2.45 1.01 14.28
C LYS A 44 3.77 0.48 13.77
N SER A 45 4.51 1.27 12.99
CA SER A 45 5.82 0.90 12.49
C SER A 45 6.86 0.78 13.61
N ARG A 46 6.81 1.66 14.61
CA ARG A 46 7.71 1.55 15.78
C ARG A 46 7.36 0.34 16.64
N GLU A 47 6.08 0.12 16.94
CA GLU A 47 5.61 -1.07 17.67
C GLU A 47 6.05 -2.36 16.96
N GLY A 48 5.82 -2.44 15.65
CA GLY A 48 6.21 -3.59 14.84
C GLY A 48 7.73 -3.79 14.75
N LEU A 49 8.51 -2.69 14.69
CA LEU A 49 9.97 -2.79 14.68
C LEU A 49 10.51 -3.34 16.01
N GLU A 50 9.93 -2.99 17.15
CA GLU A 50 10.32 -3.57 18.44
C GLU A 50 10.20 -5.11 18.38
N GLU A 51 9.03 -5.63 17.99
CA GLU A 51 8.80 -7.08 17.86
C GLU A 51 9.82 -7.75 16.92
N ARG A 52 10.11 -7.12 15.77
CA ARG A 52 11.10 -7.64 14.81
C ARG A 52 12.51 -7.63 15.39
N LEU A 53 12.91 -6.58 16.09
CA LEU A 53 14.22 -6.50 16.74
C LEU A 53 14.36 -7.52 17.87
N GLU A 54 13.29 -7.82 18.62
CA GLU A 54 13.33 -8.87 19.64
C GLU A 54 13.58 -10.25 19.03
N PHE A 55 12.96 -10.52 17.87
CA PHE A 55 13.13 -11.75 17.13
C PHE A 55 14.53 -11.86 16.49
N LEU A 56 15.02 -10.80 15.84
CA LEU A 56 16.32 -10.79 15.15
C LEU A 56 17.49 -10.83 16.14
N PHE A 57 17.38 -10.09 17.24
CA PHE A 57 18.43 -9.96 18.26
C PHE A 57 17.85 -10.28 19.65
N PRO A 58 17.77 -11.57 20.02
CA PRO A 58 17.28 -11.99 21.34
C PRO A 58 18.15 -11.48 22.49
N ASP A 59 19.44 -11.24 22.25
CA ASP A 59 20.36 -10.61 23.22
C ASP A 59 20.16 -9.09 23.26
N GLU A 60 19.85 -8.54 24.43
CA GLU A 60 19.61 -7.11 24.64
C GLU A 60 20.81 -6.22 24.30
N GLU A 61 22.04 -6.66 24.59
CA GLU A 61 23.23 -5.84 24.36
C GLU A 61 23.56 -5.76 22.87
N GLU A 62 23.37 -6.87 22.15
CA GLU A 62 23.47 -6.87 20.69
C GLU A 62 22.35 -6.03 20.05
N ARG A 63 21.12 -6.17 20.55
CA ARG A 63 19.97 -5.38 20.09
C ARG A 63 20.24 -3.89 20.25
N LYS A 64 20.72 -3.44 21.41
CA LYS A 64 21.09 -2.03 21.66
C LYS A 64 22.17 -1.53 20.70
N ARG A 65 23.13 -2.39 20.34
CA ARG A 65 24.21 -2.05 19.40
C ARG A 65 23.71 -1.91 17.95
N ARG A 66 22.81 -2.80 17.51
CA ARG A 66 22.29 -2.82 16.12
C ARG A 66 21.12 -1.85 15.91
N ARG A 67 20.31 -1.60 16.94
CA ARG A 67 19.08 -0.79 16.87
C ARG A 67 19.23 0.59 16.20
N PRO A 68 20.30 1.39 16.42
CA PRO A 68 20.42 2.70 15.79
C PRO A 68 20.31 2.68 14.26
N GLU A 69 20.83 1.65 13.62
CA GLU A 69 20.79 1.45 12.17
C GLU A 69 19.34 1.28 11.67
N TYR A 70 18.53 0.51 12.41
CA TYR A 70 17.13 0.26 12.11
C TYR A 70 16.26 1.49 12.39
N ASP A 71 16.50 2.17 13.51
CA ASP A 71 15.76 3.37 13.88
C ASP A 71 15.99 4.51 12.86
N GLU A 72 17.23 4.67 12.37
CA GLU A 72 17.57 5.64 11.32
C GLU A 72 16.88 5.29 9.99
N ARG A 73 17.01 4.04 9.53
CA ARG A 73 16.34 3.58 8.30
C ARG A 73 14.83 3.73 8.38
N LEU A 74 14.22 3.35 9.50
CA LEU A 74 12.77 3.45 9.69
C LEU A 74 12.31 4.91 9.60
N GLN A 75 13.04 5.83 10.24
CA GLN A 75 12.67 7.25 10.22
C GLN A 75 12.76 7.84 8.81
N ILE A 76 13.81 7.53 8.04
CA ILE A 76 13.95 7.99 6.65
C ILE A 76 12.77 7.50 5.79
N GLU A 77 12.42 6.21 5.88
CA GLU A 77 11.30 5.66 5.12
C GLU A 77 9.97 6.30 5.52
N LEU A 78 9.71 6.44 6.83
CA LEU A 78 8.49 7.06 7.35
C LEU A 78 8.33 8.50 6.88
N ASP A 79 9.41 9.28 6.85
CA ASP A 79 9.40 10.66 6.39
C ASP A 79 9.04 10.74 4.90
N VAL A 80 9.63 9.87 4.06
CA VAL A 80 9.31 9.79 2.63
C VAL A 80 7.85 9.37 2.41
N ILE A 81 7.36 8.33 3.10
CA ILE A 81 5.99 7.84 2.96
C ILE A 81 4.98 8.92 3.35
N ASN A 82 5.24 9.63 4.46
CA ASN A 82 4.38 10.70 4.94
C ASN A 82 4.42 11.92 4.02
N GLN A 83 5.59 12.31 3.51
CA GLN A 83 5.74 13.43 2.58
C GLN A 83 5.04 13.16 1.24
N MET A 84 5.10 11.93 0.74
CA MET A 84 4.47 11.55 -0.52
C MET A 84 2.96 11.28 -0.39
N GLY A 85 2.42 11.23 0.83
CA GLY A 85 0.99 11.04 1.06
C GLY A 85 0.51 9.60 0.90
N PHE A 86 1.37 8.61 1.21
CA PHE A 86 1.02 7.20 1.17
C PHE A 86 0.81 6.48 2.52
N PRO A 87 0.63 7.13 3.69
CA PRO A 87 0.49 6.39 4.93
C PRO A 87 -0.77 5.51 4.97
N GLY A 88 -1.90 6.01 4.46
CA GLY A 88 -3.14 5.23 4.35
C GLY A 88 -2.95 3.94 3.54
N TYR A 89 -2.19 3.98 2.44
CA TYR A 89 -1.91 2.79 1.63
C TYR A 89 -1.17 1.71 2.42
N PHE A 90 -0.11 2.07 3.15
CA PHE A 90 0.62 1.12 3.99
C PHE A 90 -0.25 0.53 5.10
N LEU A 91 -1.12 1.35 5.70
CA LEU A 91 -2.04 0.90 6.75
C LEU A 91 -3.10 -0.07 6.22
N ILE A 92 -3.69 0.23 5.05
CA ILE A 92 -4.64 -0.66 4.36
C ILE A 92 -3.98 -2.02 4.09
N VAL A 93 -2.77 -2.02 3.52
CA VAL A 93 -2.07 -3.27 3.18
C VAL A 93 -1.66 -4.03 4.43
N MET A 94 -1.14 -3.36 5.46
CA MET A 94 -0.82 -3.97 6.75
C MET A 94 -2.02 -4.70 7.35
N GLU A 95 -3.17 -4.02 7.43
CA GLU A 95 -4.40 -4.57 7.99
C GLU A 95 -4.85 -5.77 7.18
N PHE A 96 -4.88 -5.65 5.85
CA PHE A 96 -5.30 -6.71 4.96
C PHE A 96 -4.46 -7.98 5.12
N ILE A 97 -3.13 -7.83 5.22
CA ILE A 97 -2.21 -8.95 5.43
C ILE A 97 -2.43 -9.57 6.81
N GLN A 98 -2.61 -8.76 7.85
CA GLN A 98 -2.83 -9.26 9.21
C GLN A 98 -4.15 -10.03 9.31
N TRP A 99 -5.26 -9.44 8.82
CA TRP A 99 -6.56 -10.10 8.76
C TRP A 99 -6.51 -11.42 7.98
N SER A 100 -5.79 -11.41 6.86
CA SER A 100 -5.59 -12.61 6.04
C SER A 100 -4.90 -13.73 6.84
N LYS A 101 -3.82 -13.40 7.57
CA LYS A 101 -3.11 -14.36 8.43
C LYS A 101 -4.04 -14.91 9.53
N ASP A 102 -4.81 -14.05 10.18
CA ASP A 102 -5.70 -14.42 11.29
C ASP A 102 -6.88 -15.31 10.85
N ASN A 103 -7.35 -15.15 9.61
CA ASN A 103 -8.44 -15.94 9.02
C ASN A 103 -7.94 -17.09 8.13
N GLY A 104 -6.63 -17.37 8.15
CA GLY A 104 -6.00 -18.43 7.40
C GLY A 104 -6.12 -18.27 5.88
N ILE A 105 -6.21 -17.04 5.37
CA ILE A 105 -6.16 -16.70 3.94
C ILE A 105 -4.70 -16.66 3.49
N PRO A 106 -4.24 -17.62 2.66
CA PRO A 106 -2.87 -17.57 2.15
C PRO A 106 -2.71 -16.38 1.23
N VAL A 107 -1.79 -15.49 1.58
CA VAL A 107 -1.34 -14.37 0.75
C VAL A 107 -0.14 -14.81 -0.07
N GLY A 108 -0.11 -14.44 -1.35
CA GLY A 108 0.96 -14.80 -2.27
C GLY A 108 2.31 -14.24 -1.82
N PRO A 109 3.43 -14.81 -2.32
CA PRO A 109 4.78 -14.33 -2.01
C PRO A 109 5.15 -13.03 -2.72
N GLY A 110 4.36 -12.61 -3.73
CA GLY A 110 4.58 -11.39 -4.50
C GLY A 110 4.58 -10.17 -3.59
N ARG A 111 5.73 -9.52 -3.43
CA ARG A 111 5.88 -8.25 -2.71
C ARG A 111 6.63 -7.21 -3.54
N GLY A 112 6.77 -7.45 -4.85
CA GLY A 112 7.48 -6.58 -5.79
C GLY A 112 8.82 -6.09 -5.22
N SER A 113 9.07 -4.78 -5.38
CA SER A 113 10.18 -4.08 -4.72
C SER A 113 9.91 -3.75 -3.24
N GLY A 114 8.69 -3.98 -2.74
CA GLY A 114 8.27 -3.70 -1.36
C GLY A 114 9.08 -4.43 -0.29
N ALA A 115 9.76 -5.52 -0.63
CA ALA A 115 10.72 -6.18 0.27
C ALA A 115 11.88 -5.28 0.71
N GLY A 116 12.18 -4.21 -0.02
CA GLY A 116 13.21 -3.22 0.36
C GLY A 116 12.77 -2.19 1.40
N SER A 117 11.51 -2.22 1.83
CA SER A 117 11.00 -1.31 2.87
C SER A 117 11.08 -1.95 4.25
N LEU A 118 11.83 -1.31 5.14
CA LEU A 118 11.86 -1.64 6.56
C LEU A 118 10.51 -1.35 7.22
N VAL A 119 9.79 -0.32 6.77
CA VAL A 119 8.40 -0.08 7.21
C VAL A 119 7.50 -1.27 6.86
N ALA A 120 7.59 -1.81 5.64
CA ALA A 120 6.82 -3.00 5.26
C ALA A 120 7.17 -4.23 6.12
N TYR A 121 8.44 -4.40 6.49
CA TYR A 121 8.90 -5.48 7.36
C TYR A 121 8.38 -5.32 8.79
N ALA A 122 8.45 -4.10 9.35
CA ALA A 122 7.93 -3.75 10.67
C ALA A 122 6.42 -3.97 10.75
N LEU A 123 5.67 -3.62 9.70
CA LEU A 123 4.23 -3.82 9.61
C LEU A 123 3.81 -5.25 9.23
N LYS A 124 4.74 -6.20 9.17
CA LYS A 124 4.50 -7.61 8.82
C LYS A 124 3.88 -7.82 7.43
N ILE A 125 3.99 -6.82 6.55
CA ILE A 125 3.62 -6.90 5.13
C ILE A 125 4.62 -7.81 4.41
N THR A 126 5.91 -7.63 4.72
CA THR A 126 7.02 -8.45 4.27
C THR A 126 7.64 -9.18 5.46
N ASP A 127 8.32 -10.30 5.17
CA ASP A 127 8.91 -11.18 6.20
C ASP A 127 10.44 -11.28 6.11
N LEU A 128 11.07 -10.46 5.26
CA LEU A 128 12.53 -10.38 5.12
C LEU A 128 13.06 -9.08 5.72
N ASP A 129 14.16 -9.19 6.45
CA ASP A 129 14.92 -8.05 6.95
C ASP A 129 15.67 -7.38 5.78
N PRO A 130 15.32 -6.13 5.40
CA PRO A 130 15.96 -5.47 4.29
C PRO A 130 17.40 -5.05 4.55
N LEU A 131 17.80 -4.83 5.81
CA LEU A 131 19.16 -4.40 6.12
C LEU A 131 20.16 -5.57 6.02
N GLU A 132 19.75 -6.78 6.38
CA GLU A 132 20.60 -7.97 6.26
C GLU A 132 20.96 -8.31 4.80
N TYR A 133 20.08 -7.98 3.85
CA TYR A 133 20.23 -8.32 2.43
C TYR A 133 20.47 -7.11 1.51
N ASP A 134 20.84 -5.95 2.07
CA ASP A 134 21.09 -4.70 1.34
C ASP A 134 19.93 -4.31 0.39
N LEU A 135 18.69 -4.53 0.81
CA LEU A 135 17.51 -4.21 0.02
C LEU A 135 17.19 -2.71 0.11
N LEU A 136 17.02 -2.08 -1.06
CA LEU A 136 16.90 -0.63 -1.18
C LEU A 136 15.43 -0.18 -1.18
N PHE A 137 15.09 0.74 -0.29
CA PHE A 137 13.76 1.33 -0.20
C PHE A 137 13.43 2.20 -1.41
N GLU A 138 14.43 2.91 -1.94
CA GLU A 138 14.29 3.80 -3.09
C GLU A 138 13.95 3.05 -4.37
N ARG A 139 14.19 1.72 -4.39
CA ARG A 139 13.74 0.86 -5.48
C ARG A 139 12.23 0.61 -5.44
N PHE A 140 11.65 0.69 -4.25
CA PHE A 140 10.21 0.60 -4.01
C PHE A 140 9.53 1.94 -4.16
N LEU A 141 9.97 2.93 -3.39
CA LEU A 141 9.40 4.27 -3.36
C LEU A 141 10.52 5.31 -3.46
N ASN A 142 10.59 5.98 -4.61
CA ASN A 142 11.61 7.00 -4.86
C ASN A 142 11.01 8.41 -4.72
N PRO A 143 11.49 9.26 -3.81
CA PRO A 143 10.97 10.63 -3.67
C PRO A 143 11.19 11.50 -4.92
N GLU A 144 12.19 11.20 -5.75
CA GLU A 144 12.44 11.91 -7.01
C GLU A 144 11.49 11.50 -8.14
N ARG A 145 10.75 10.40 -7.96
CA ARG A 145 9.79 9.88 -8.93
C ARG A 145 8.46 9.59 -8.25
N VAL A 146 7.48 10.45 -8.50
CA VAL A 146 6.10 10.22 -8.04
C VAL A 146 5.52 9.01 -8.79
N SER A 147 5.71 7.82 -8.23
CA SER A 147 5.08 6.57 -8.64
C SER A 147 4.44 5.90 -7.44
N MET A 148 3.37 5.16 -7.68
CA MET A 148 2.69 4.39 -6.65
C MET A 148 3.62 3.34 -6.05
N PRO A 149 3.67 3.20 -4.72
CA PRO A 149 4.14 1.97 -4.11
C PRO A 149 3.13 0.86 -4.41
N ASP A 150 3.53 -0.19 -5.13
CA ASP A 150 2.68 -1.37 -5.36
C ASP A 150 3.29 -2.59 -4.66
N PHE A 151 2.55 -3.18 -3.73
CA PHE A 151 2.97 -4.37 -3.01
C PHE A 151 2.58 -5.67 -3.73
N ASP A 152 1.81 -5.60 -4.82
CA ASP A 152 1.36 -6.76 -5.61
C ASP A 152 0.79 -7.89 -4.72
N VAL A 153 -0.10 -7.52 -3.78
CA VAL A 153 -0.67 -8.49 -2.83
C VAL A 153 -1.79 -9.30 -3.49
N ASP A 154 -1.49 -10.55 -3.78
CA ASP A 154 -2.45 -11.53 -4.30
C ASP A 154 -2.91 -12.50 -3.20
N PHE A 155 -4.12 -13.07 -3.37
CA PHE A 155 -4.65 -14.14 -2.53
C PHE A 155 -5.36 -15.21 -3.38
N CYS A 156 -5.58 -16.38 -2.79
CA CYS A 156 -6.23 -17.50 -3.49
C CYS A 156 -7.69 -17.17 -3.88
N MET A 157 -8.06 -17.44 -5.14
CA MET A 157 -9.41 -17.19 -5.67
C MET A 157 -10.51 -17.87 -4.84
N ASP A 158 -10.26 -19.05 -4.28
CA ASP A 158 -11.24 -19.82 -3.50
C ASP A 158 -11.73 -19.08 -2.26
N LYS A 159 -10.95 -18.12 -1.74
CA LYS A 159 -11.29 -17.34 -0.55
C LYS A 159 -11.69 -15.90 -0.87
N ARG A 160 -11.93 -15.59 -2.14
CA ARG A 160 -12.27 -14.24 -2.60
C ARG A 160 -13.51 -13.66 -1.93
N ASP A 161 -14.56 -14.43 -1.73
CA ASP A 161 -15.79 -13.89 -1.13
C ASP A 161 -15.54 -13.41 0.31
N GLN A 162 -14.73 -14.14 1.09
CA GLN A 162 -14.37 -13.75 2.46
C GLN A 162 -13.57 -12.43 2.46
N VAL A 163 -12.62 -12.31 1.55
CA VAL A 163 -11.84 -11.06 1.38
C VAL A 163 -12.76 -9.90 1.03
N ILE A 164 -13.65 -10.08 0.05
CA ILE A 164 -14.60 -9.04 -0.38
C ILE A 164 -15.50 -8.61 0.76
N ASP A 165 -16.00 -9.55 1.56
CA ASP A 165 -16.86 -9.24 2.69
C ASP A 165 -16.11 -8.44 3.77
N HIS A 166 -14.86 -8.79 4.09
CA HIS A 166 -14.01 -8.03 5.00
C HIS A 166 -13.76 -6.58 4.54
N VAL A 167 -13.30 -6.40 3.30
CA VAL A 167 -13.03 -5.04 2.81
C VAL A 167 -14.32 -4.23 2.65
N ALA A 168 -15.45 -4.89 2.39
CA ALA A 168 -16.76 -4.23 2.35
C ALA A 168 -17.27 -3.81 3.73
N GLU A 169 -17.00 -4.61 4.77
CA GLU A 169 -17.27 -4.24 6.17
C GLU A 169 -16.41 -3.05 6.60
N MET A 170 -15.15 -3.01 6.16
CA MET A 170 -14.22 -1.95 6.51
C MET A 170 -14.49 -0.62 5.78
N TYR A 171 -14.69 -0.67 4.46
CA TYR A 171 -14.73 0.53 3.61
C TYR A 171 -16.12 0.83 3.02
N GLY A 172 -17.10 -0.04 3.26
CA GLY A 172 -18.46 0.07 2.74
C GLY A 172 -18.69 -0.78 1.49
N ARG A 173 -19.84 -1.47 1.44
CA ARG A 173 -20.16 -2.43 0.36
C ARG A 173 -20.16 -1.82 -1.03
N ASP A 174 -20.65 -0.58 -1.17
CA ASP A 174 -20.74 0.11 -2.46
C ASP A 174 -19.41 0.76 -2.89
N ALA A 175 -18.41 0.78 -2.01
CA ALA A 175 -17.06 1.28 -2.30
C ALA A 175 -16.10 0.16 -2.77
N VAL A 176 -16.56 -1.10 -2.78
CA VAL A 176 -15.77 -2.27 -3.15
C VAL A 176 -16.30 -2.87 -4.44
N SER A 177 -15.41 -3.10 -5.40
CA SER A 177 -15.74 -3.77 -6.66
C SER A 177 -14.60 -4.69 -7.11
N GLN A 178 -14.95 -5.64 -7.97
CA GLN A 178 -13.98 -6.44 -8.70
C GLN A 178 -13.58 -5.77 -10.01
N ILE A 179 -12.47 -6.24 -10.57
CA ILE A 179 -11.89 -5.75 -11.82
C ILE A 179 -12.23 -6.74 -12.95
N ILE A 180 -12.64 -6.21 -14.11
CA ILE A 180 -12.98 -7.01 -15.29
C ILE A 180 -11.72 -7.55 -16.00
N THR A 181 -11.84 -8.71 -16.65
CA THR A 181 -10.84 -9.25 -17.58
C THR A 181 -11.45 -9.40 -18.97
N PHE A 182 -10.66 -9.16 -20.02
CA PHE A 182 -11.10 -9.26 -21.42
C PHE A 182 -10.45 -10.48 -22.09
N GLY A 183 -11.25 -11.34 -22.72
CA GLY A 183 -10.77 -12.41 -23.58
C GLY A 183 -10.50 -11.91 -25.00
N THR A 184 -9.34 -12.23 -25.57
CA THR A 184 -8.96 -11.90 -26.94
C THR A 184 -9.00 -13.17 -27.83
N MET A 185 -9.26 -13.00 -29.14
CA MET A 185 -9.24 -14.10 -30.12
C MET A 185 -7.83 -14.52 -30.51
#